data_AF-A0A550GJ95-F1
#
_entry.id   AF-A0A550GJ95-F1
#
_cell.length_a   1.000
_cell.length_b   1.000
_cell.length_c   1.000
_cell.angle_alpha   90.00
_cell.angle_beta   90.00
_cell.angle_gamma   90.00
#
_symmetry.space_group_name_H-M   'P 1'
#
loop_
_entity.id
_entity.type
_entity.pdbx_description
1 polymer ?
#
loop_
_entity_poly.entity_id
_entity_poly.type
_entity_poly.pdbx_seq_one_letter_code
_entity_poly.pdbx_strand_id
1 'polypeptide(L)'
;MFGRVEKYLLDKIKAEGSIHMTLVDPEKTSPSQAAKIAENSKANGTAAIMVGGSTFVSQVHLDDVIKTMSHIKIPIILFPNNITGISRHADAIWFMSLLNSVDPYFLIGAQVLGAP
;
A
#
# COMPACT_ATOMS: atom_id res chain seq x y z
N MET A 1 -4.16 2.42 20.74
CA MET A 1 -3.48 1.11 20.58
C MET A 1 -3.07 1.01 19.13
N PHE A 2 -1.80 0.78 18.83
CA PHE A 2 -1.33 0.72 17.44
C PHE A 2 -1.87 -0.51 16.71
N GLY A 3 -2.12 -0.35 15.41
CA GLY A 3 -2.46 -1.48 14.53
C GLY A 3 -1.28 -2.45 14.40
N ARG A 4 -1.55 -3.68 13.94
CA ARG A 4 -0.50 -4.72 13.78
C ARG A 4 0.64 -4.26 12.85
N VAL A 5 0.28 -3.70 11.69
CA VAL A 5 1.25 -3.22 10.69
C VAL A 5 1.99 -1.98 11.20
N GLU A 6 1.28 -1.04 11.82
CA GLU A 6 1.89 0.16 12.41
C GLU A 6 2.94 -0.19 13.48
N LYS A 7 2.59 -1.09 14.41
CA LYS A 7 3.53 -1.58 15.42
C LYS A 7 4.76 -2.23 14.76
N TYR A 8 4.55 -3.09 13.77
CA TYR A 8 5.64 -3.72 13.01
C TYR A 8 6.60 -2.70 12.40
N LEU A 9 6.08 -1.66 11.74
CA LEU A 9 6.91 -0.62 11.11
C LEU A 9 7.68 0.19 12.15
N LEU A 10 7.03 0.58 13.25
CA LEU A 10 7.67 1.33 14.33
C LEU A 10 8.79 0.53 15.01
N ASP A 11 8.54 -0.76 15.28
CA ASP A 11 9.54 -1.66 15.87
C ASP A 11 10.75 -1.83 14.94
N LYS A 12 10.51 -1.94 13.61
CA LYS A 12 11.58 -2.07 12.61
C LYS A 12 12.39 -0.78 12.46
N ILE A 13 11.74 0.39 12.45
CA ILE A 13 12.42 1.69 12.47
C ILE A 13 13.28 1.84 13.73
N LYS A 14 12.75 1.44 14.90
CA LYS A 14 13.49 1.50 16.16
C LYS A 14 14.73 0.60 16.15
N ALA A 15 14.66 -0.57 15.52
CA ALA A 15 15.77 -1.52 15.45
C ALA A 15 16.81 -1.17 14.36
N GLU A 16 16.37 -0.66 13.22
CA GLU A 16 17.21 -0.47 12.02
C GLU A 16 17.58 1.01 11.77
N GLY A 17 17.00 1.95 12.52
CA GLY A 17 17.14 3.40 12.36
C GLY A 17 16.33 3.97 11.19
N SER A 18 16.24 3.24 10.09
CA SER A 18 15.41 3.57 8.92
C SER A 18 14.88 2.31 8.26
N ILE A 19 13.78 2.44 7.52
CA ILE A 19 13.23 1.34 6.72
C ILE A 19 13.06 1.78 5.27
N HIS A 20 13.20 0.82 4.36
CA HIS A 20 12.84 0.97 2.96
C HIS A 20 11.48 0.32 2.70
N MET A 21 10.65 0.92 1.84
CA MET A 21 9.41 0.33 1.37
C MET A 21 9.32 0.47 -0.14
N THR A 22 9.04 -0.62 -0.85
CA THR A 22 8.97 -0.62 -2.31
C THR A 22 7.56 -0.26 -2.77
N LEU A 23 7.41 0.75 -3.62
CA LEU A 23 6.13 1.03 -4.29
C LEU A 23 6.01 0.23 -5.58
N VAL A 24 4.94 -0.55 -5.70
CA VAL A 24 4.51 -1.22 -6.92
C VAL A 24 3.31 -0.46 -7.48
N ASP A 25 3.48 0.10 -8.67
CA ASP A 25 2.42 0.76 -9.42
C ASP A 25 1.70 -0.27 -10.31
N PRO A 26 0.47 -0.68 -9.97
CA PRO A 26 -0.21 -1.75 -10.69
C PRO A 26 -0.55 -1.35 -12.14
N GLU A 27 -0.60 -0.07 -12.49
CA GLU A 27 -0.79 0.34 -13.89
C GLU A 27 0.46 0.13 -14.75
N LYS A 28 1.63 0.05 -14.12
CA LYS A 28 2.92 -0.12 -14.80
C LYS A 28 3.47 -1.54 -14.73
N THR A 29 2.77 -2.45 -14.05
CA THR A 29 3.24 -3.83 -13.84
C THR A 29 2.12 -4.84 -14.02
N SER A 30 2.42 -5.95 -14.71
CA SER A 30 1.53 -7.12 -14.68
C SER A 30 1.53 -7.78 -13.29
N PRO A 31 0.50 -8.58 -12.94
CA PRO A 31 0.46 -9.28 -11.65
C PRO A 31 1.67 -10.19 -11.38
N SER A 32 2.26 -10.80 -12.42
CA SER A 32 3.47 -11.63 -12.30
C SER A 32 4.73 -10.80 -12.10
N GLN A 33 4.82 -9.63 -12.75
CA GLN A 33 5.92 -8.69 -12.53
C GLN A 33 5.87 -8.11 -11.12
N ALA A 34 4.68 -7.74 -10.62
CA ALA A 34 4.49 -7.26 -9.26
C ALA A 34 4.97 -8.28 -8.22
N ALA A 35 4.58 -9.55 -8.37
CA ALA A 35 5.05 -10.64 -7.51
C ALA A 35 6.58 -10.76 -7.50
N LYS A 36 7.21 -10.72 -8.68
CA LYS A 36 8.68 -10.78 -8.80
C LYS A 36 9.37 -9.57 -8.18
N ILE A 37 8.83 -8.37 -8.37
CA ILE A 37 9.35 -7.14 -7.76
C ILE A 37 9.29 -7.26 -6.24
N ALA A 38 8.18 -7.74 -5.70
CA ALA A 38 7.98 -7.85 -4.27
C ALA A 38 8.86 -8.94 -3.63
N GLU A 39 9.05 -10.09 -4.29
CA GLU A 39 10.00 -11.12 -3.88
C GLU A 39 11.44 -10.58 -3.85
N ASN A 40 11.86 -9.94 -4.94
CA ASN A 40 13.20 -9.35 -5.03
C ASN A 40 13.38 -8.25 -3.98
N SER A 41 12.37 -7.40 -3.77
CA SER A 41 12.43 -6.32 -2.79
C SER A 41 12.55 -6.86 -1.36
N LYS A 42 11.80 -7.92 -1.03
CA LYS A 42 11.91 -8.61 0.25
C LYS A 42 13.32 -9.17 0.44
N ALA A 43 13.88 -9.83 -0.58
CA ALA A 43 15.24 -10.37 -0.53
C ALA A 43 16.30 -9.28 -0.31
N ASN A 44 16.03 -8.05 -0.75
CA ASN A 44 16.90 -6.88 -0.57
C ASN A 44 16.54 -6.02 0.66
N GLY A 45 15.76 -6.55 1.61
CA GLY A 45 15.55 -5.93 2.92
C GLY A 45 14.44 -4.88 2.99
N THR A 46 13.57 -4.77 1.97
CA THR A 46 12.39 -3.91 2.06
C THR A 46 11.51 -4.36 3.24
N ALA A 47 11.00 -3.40 4.02
CA ALA A 47 10.16 -3.65 5.20
C ALA A 47 8.72 -3.96 4.83
N ALA A 48 8.22 -3.35 3.75
CA ALA A 48 6.85 -3.52 3.27
C ALA A 48 6.79 -3.24 1.76
N ILE A 49 5.73 -3.75 1.13
CA ILE A 49 5.39 -3.43 -0.25
C ILE A 49 4.22 -2.46 -0.21
N MET A 50 4.38 -1.30 -0.83
CA MET A 50 3.29 -0.38 -1.09
C MET A 50 2.69 -0.68 -2.45
N VAL A 51 1.36 -0.64 -2.58
CA VAL A 51 0.67 -0.86 -3.86
C VAL A 51 -0.22 0.34 -4.17
N GLY A 52 0.05 1.01 -5.28
CA GLY A 52 -0.67 2.21 -5.67
C GLY A 52 0.05 3.07 -6.71
N GLY A 53 -0.61 4.12 -7.19
CA GLY A 53 -0.14 4.96 -8.30
C GLY A 53 -1.04 6.17 -8.49
N SER A 54 -0.73 7.03 -9.46
CA SER A 54 -1.43 8.30 -9.71
C SER A 54 -2.77 8.14 -10.42
N THR A 55 -2.94 7.06 -11.14
CA THR A 55 -4.14 6.74 -11.92
C THR A 55 -4.55 5.34 -11.47
N PHE A 56 -5.84 5.16 -11.23
CA PHE A 56 -6.35 3.86 -10.81
C PHE A 56 -7.69 3.63 -11.47
N VAL A 57 -7.69 2.76 -12.47
CA VAL A 57 -8.86 2.57 -13.33
C VAL A 57 -9.72 1.37 -12.89
N SER A 58 -9.16 0.38 -12.17
CA SER A 58 -9.89 -0.87 -11.87
C SER A 58 -9.53 -1.55 -10.55
N GLN A 59 -10.47 -1.62 -9.61
CA GLN A 59 -10.34 -2.35 -8.34
C GLN A 59 -10.07 -3.85 -8.55
N VAL A 60 -10.59 -4.46 -9.61
CA VAL A 60 -10.32 -5.88 -9.95
C VAL A 60 -8.84 -6.08 -10.23
N HIS A 61 -8.23 -5.17 -10.99
CA HIS A 61 -6.79 -5.23 -11.29
C HIS A 61 -5.93 -5.05 -10.03
N LEU A 62 -6.34 -4.16 -9.11
CA LEU A 62 -5.70 -4.02 -7.80
C LEU A 62 -5.71 -5.34 -7.03
N ASP A 63 -6.89 -5.95 -6.93
CA ASP A 63 -7.10 -7.18 -6.19
C ASP A 63 -6.22 -8.31 -6.76
N ASP A 64 -6.16 -8.43 -8.08
CA ASP A 64 -5.35 -9.45 -8.74
C ASP A 64 -3.86 -9.25 -8.46
N VAL A 65 -3.37 -8.01 -8.54
CA VAL A 65 -1.98 -7.67 -8.20
C VAL A 65 -1.67 -7.99 -6.74
N ILE A 66 -2.54 -7.64 -5.79
CA ILE A 66 -2.31 -7.93 -4.36
C ILE A 66 -2.32 -9.45 -4.10
N LYS A 67 -3.26 -10.18 -4.71
CA LYS A 67 -3.38 -11.64 -4.53
C LYS A 67 -2.15 -12.38 -5.01
N THR A 68 -1.50 -11.95 -6.11
CA THR A 68 -0.26 -12.60 -6.57
C THR A 68 0.92 -12.40 -5.63
N MET A 69 0.83 -11.47 -4.67
CA MET A 69 1.84 -11.21 -3.65
C MET A 69 1.50 -11.80 -2.27
N SER A 70 0.36 -12.47 -2.11
CA SER A 70 -0.14 -12.95 -0.81
C SER A 70 0.78 -13.94 -0.06
N HIS A 71 1.72 -14.59 -0.76
CA HIS A 71 2.72 -15.49 -0.16
C HIS A 71 3.91 -14.74 0.46
N ILE A 72 4.06 -13.45 0.18
CA ILE A 72 5.16 -12.61 0.64
C ILE A 72 4.98 -12.32 2.13
N LYS A 73 6.07 -12.48 2.90
CA LYS A 73 6.04 -12.45 4.39
C LYS A 73 6.40 -11.09 4.99
N ILE A 74 6.10 -10.02 4.26
CA ILE A 74 6.19 -8.63 4.73
C ILE A 74 4.87 -7.93 4.36
N PRO A 75 4.46 -6.88 5.10
CA PRO A 75 3.16 -6.26 4.88
C PRO A 75 2.99 -5.71 3.47
N ILE A 76 1.80 -5.91 2.91
CA ILE A 76 1.32 -5.22 1.70
C ILE A 76 0.41 -4.08 2.15
N ILE A 77 0.80 -2.85 1.83
CA ILE A 77 0.14 -1.61 2.27
C ILE A 77 -0.40 -0.88 1.05
N LEU A 78 -1.68 -0.53 1.05
CA LEU A 78 -2.24 0.30 -0.02
C LEU A 78 -1.67 1.71 0.07
N PHE A 79 -1.23 2.24 -1.06
CA PHE A 79 -0.88 3.64 -1.25
C PHE A 79 -1.93 4.28 -2.19
N PRO A 80 -3.14 4.53 -1.68
CA PRO A 80 -4.30 4.85 -2.52
C PRO A 80 -4.23 6.28 -3.06
N ASN A 81 -4.62 6.49 -4.32
CA ASN A 81 -4.91 7.83 -4.83
C ASN A 81 -6.36 8.25 -4.55
N ASN A 82 -7.29 7.28 -4.53
CA ASN A 82 -8.70 7.52 -4.27
C ASN A 82 -9.38 6.24 -3.74
N ILE A 83 -10.69 6.29 -3.44
CA ILE A 83 -11.51 5.19 -2.91
C ILE A 83 -11.51 3.93 -3.79
N THR A 84 -11.27 4.08 -5.11
CA THR A 84 -11.12 2.95 -6.05
C THR A 84 -9.83 2.15 -5.80
N GLY A 85 -8.87 2.72 -5.07
CA GLY A 85 -7.63 2.09 -4.63
C GLY A 85 -7.76 1.29 -3.33
N ILE A 86 -8.98 1.02 -2.84
CA ILE A 86 -9.22 0.25 -1.62
C ILE A 86 -9.42 -1.23 -1.97
N SER A 87 -8.66 -2.10 -1.33
CA SER A 87 -8.78 -3.56 -1.45
C SER A 87 -8.77 -4.21 -0.07
N ARG A 88 -9.69 -5.16 0.14
CA ARG A 88 -9.72 -6.00 1.36
C ARG A 88 -8.59 -7.03 1.43
N HIS A 89 -7.81 -7.18 0.36
CA HIS A 89 -6.75 -8.18 0.27
C HIS A 89 -5.40 -7.67 0.80
N ALA A 90 -5.26 -6.36 1.06
CA ALA A 90 -4.06 -5.78 1.66
C ALA A 90 -4.07 -5.86 3.20
N ASP A 91 -2.90 -5.77 3.81
CA ASP A 91 -2.74 -5.82 5.27
C ASP A 91 -3.07 -4.48 5.95
N ALA A 92 -2.87 -3.38 5.24
CA ALA A 92 -3.13 -2.02 5.72
C ALA A 92 -3.33 -1.04 4.55
N ILE A 93 -3.72 0.19 4.88
CA ILE A 93 -3.88 1.30 3.96
C ILE A 93 -3.25 2.55 4.56
N TRP A 94 -2.51 3.32 3.74
CA TRP A 94 -2.18 4.69 4.07
C TRP A 94 -3.44 5.55 3.93
N PHE A 95 -4.09 5.83 5.05
CA PHE A 95 -5.31 6.64 5.09
C PHE A 95 -4.95 8.13 5.05
N MET A 96 -4.43 8.56 3.90
CA MET A 96 -3.79 9.86 3.71
C MET A 96 -4.80 11.01 3.75
N SER A 97 -4.35 12.18 4.24
CA SER A 97 -5.05 13.46 4.09
C SER A 97 -4.14 14.41 3.30
N LEU A 98 -4.62 14.90 2.15
CA LEU A 98 -3.80 15.71 1.24
C LEU A 98 -3.83 17.18 1.68
N LEU A 99 -3.07 17.52 2.72
CA LEU A 99 -3.13 18.83 3.40
C LEU A 99 -2.73 20.04 2.52
N ASN A 100 -2.13 19.80 1.36
CA ASN A 100 -1.85 20.83 0.36
C ASN A 100 -2.99 20.99 -0.68
N SER A 101 -4.10 20.28 -0.52
CA SER A 101 -5.30 20.40 -1.36
C SER A 101 -6.23 21.49 -0.85
N VAL A 102 -6.86 22.21 -1.78
CA VAL A 102 -7.99 23.11 -1.48
C VAL A 102 -9.35 22.41 -1.62
N ASP A 103 -9.38 21.19 -2.16
CA ASP A 103 -10.59 20.38 -2.30
C ASP A 103 -10.82 19.55 -1.02
N PRO A 104 -11.92 19.80 -0.26
CA PRO A 104 -12.26 19.07 0.95
C PRO A 104 -12.41 17.56 0.74
N TYR A 105 -12.68 17.13 -0.49
CA TYR A 105 -12.74 15.72 -0.85
C TYR A 105 -11.45 14.98 -0.45
N PHE A 106 -10.28 15.54 -0.75
CA PHE A 106 -8.99 14.90 -0.44
C PHE A 106 -8.50 15.15 1.00
N LEU A 107 -9.16 16.06 1.73
CA LEU A 107 -8.86 16.34 3.14
C LEU A 107 -9.61 15.38 4.08
N ILE A 108 -10.90 15.14 3.82
CA ILE A 108 -11.77 14.31 4.66
C ILE A 108 -12.81 13.49 3.88
N GLY A 109 -13.22 13.92 2.68
CA GLY A 109 -14.29 13.25 1.93
C GLY A 109 -13.97 11.81 1.51
N ALA A 110 -12.78 11.57 0.96
CA ALA A 110 -12.33 10.23 0.58
C ALA A 110 -12.22 9.28 1.78
N GLN A 111 -11.85 9.82 2.95
CA GLN A 111 -11.77 9.09 4.21
C GLN A 111 -13.17 8.71 4.69
N VAL A 112 -14.14 9.63 4.65
CA VAL A 112 -15.53 9.33 5.01
C VAL A 112 -16.10 8.22 4.12
N LEU A 113 -15.80 8.24 2.82
CA LEU A 113 -16.27 7.24 1.86
C LEU A 113 -15.53 5.89 1.97
N GLY A 114 -14.26 5.91 2.39
CA GLY A 114 -13.41 4.72 2.49
C GLY A 114 -13.37 4.08 3.88
N ALA A 115 -14.00 4.70 4.88
CA ALA A 115 -14.12 4.15 6.23
C ALA A 115 -15.11 2.96 6.27
N PRO A 116 -14.89 1.97 7.16
CA PRO A 116 -15.79 0.82 7.35
C PRO A 116 -17.10 1.18 8.06
#